data_AF-A0AAW2JV07-F1
#
_entry.id   AF-A0AAW2JV07-F1
#
_cell.length_a   1.000
_cell.length_b   1.000
_cell.length_c   1.000
_cell.angle_alpha   90.00
_cell.angle_beta   90.00
_cell.angle_gamma   90.00
#
_symmetry.space_group_name_H-M   'P 1'
#
loop_
_entity.id
_entity.type
_entity.pdbx_description
1 polymer ?
#
loop_
_entity_poly.entity_id
_entity_poly.type
_entity_poly.pdbx_seq_one_letter_code
_entity_poly.pdbx_strand_id
1 'polypeptide(L)'
;MAVGVAVEGDGKQYNGKITKFVLLSCMMAASGGLIFGYDVGVSGGVSSMDPFLKKFFPGVYRKMKEDSNVSNYCKFDSQLLTCFTSSLYIAGLVFSFVAATVTRKYGRKPSIIIGGLSYMIGAAIGGAAYNVYVLILGRVLLGVGLGFTNQSVPLYLAEMAPSKYRGAFNIGFQICVGTGQILATVINYGTVRIRGGWGWRISIAMAGVPAALLALGALFLPETPNSLIQHSDDQEKAKKNWKRSEALMMSRRN
;
A
#
# COMPACT_ATOMS: atom_id res chain seq x y z
N MET A 1 -18.52 11.41 4.51
CA MET A 1 -18.74 12.87 4.53
C MET A 1 -18.67 13.31 5.98
N ALA A 2 -17.60 14.00 6.38
CA ALA A 2 -17.49 14.60 7.71
C ALA A 2 -17.26 16.09 7.51
N VAL A 3 -18.23 16.88 7.99
CA VAL A 3 -18.25 18.35 7.92
C VAL A 3 -17.23 18.87 8.93
N GLY A 4 -16.09 19.37 8.43
CA GLY A 4 -15.07 20.03 9.24
C GLY A 4 -15.36 21.54 9.26
N VAL A 5 -15.72 22.05 10.43
CA VAL A 5 -15.87 23.48 10.72
C VAL A 5 -14.55 24.19 10.41
N ALA A 6 -14.57 25.12 9.46
CA ALA A 6 -13.43 25.96 9.12
C ALA A 6 -13.22 26.99 10.23
N VAL A 7 -12.14 26.82 10.99
CA VAL A 7 -11.59 27.89 11.84
C VAL A 7 -10.62 28.68 10.98
N GLU A 8 -11.03 29.90 10.63
CA GLU A 8 -10.23 30.86 9.87
C GLU A 8 -9.15 31.45 10.79
N GLY A 9 -7.96 30.85 10.75
CA GLY A 9 -6.76 31.35 11.42
C GLY A 9 -5.87 32.08 10.45
N ASP A 10 -5.76 33.39 10.62
CA ASP A 10 -4.83 34.29 9.94
C ASP A 10 -3.38 33.78 10.09
N GLY A 11 -2.73 33.44 8.98
CA GLY A 11 -1.47 32.70 8.99
C GLY A 11 -0.70 32.84 7.69
N LYS A 12 0.19 33.85 7.65
CA LYS A 12 1.28 34.09 6.68
C LYS A 12 1.48 32.97 5.65
N GLN A 13 1.18 33.27 4.38
CA GLN A 13 1.41 32.37 3.25
C GLN A 13 2.89 31.99 3.11
N TYR A 14 3.28 30.83 3.66
CA TYR A 14 4.56 30.21 3.39
C TYR A 14 4.61 29.72 1.93
N ASN A 15 5.28 30.48 1.05
CA ASN A 15 5.64 30.07 -0.31
C ASN A 15 6.80 29.07 -0.28
N GLY A 16 6.55 27.86 0.24
CA GLY A 16 7.51 26.77 0.20
C GLY A 16 7.70 26.29 -1.24
N LYS A 17 8.85 26.61 -1.86
CA LYS A 17 9.22 26.07 -3.17
C LYS A 17 9.30 24.54 -3.09
N ILE A 18 8.62 23.85 -4.01
CA ILE A 18 8.68 22.38 -4.13
C ILE A 18 10.11 22.00 -4.49
N THR A 19 10.87 21.54 -3.49
CA THR A 19 12.23 21.05 -3.74
C THR A 19 12.13 19.71 -4.46
N LYS A 20 12.94 19.48 -5.51
CA LYS A 20 12.96 18.21 -6.27
C LYS A 20 13.10 16.98 -5.35
N PHE A 21 13.80 17.13 -4.23
CA PHE A 21 13.93 16.11 -3.20
C PHE A 21 12.62 15.75 -2.49
N VAL A 22 11.78 16.75 -2.17
CA VAL A 22 10.45 16.53 -1.57
C VAL A 22 9.51 15.91 -2.60
N LEU A 23 9.57 16.38 -3.85
CA LEU A 23 8.80 15.78 -4.94
C LEU A 23 9.17 14.30 -5.15
N LEU A 24 10.46 13.98 -5.21
CA LEU A 24 10.94 12.61 -5.38
C LEU A 24 10.57 11.71 -4.19
N SER A 25 10.70 12.24 -2.97
CA SER A 25 10.28 11.53 -1.75
C SER A 25 8.78 11.27 -1.72
N CYS A 26 7.97 12.23 -2.18
CA CYS A 26 6.53 12.09 -2.29
C CYS A 26 6.13 11.10 -3.40
N MET A 27 6.81 11.10 -4.55
CA MET A 27 6.58 10.11 -5.61
C MET A 27 6.91 8.69 -5.11
N MET A 28 7.99 8.55 -4.35
CA MET A 28 8.40 7.27 -3.77
C MET A 28 7.46 6.83 -2.64
N ALA A 29 6.98 7.75 -1.81
CA ALA A 29 5.92 7.46 -0.85
C ALA A 29 4.60 7.07 -1.54
N ALA A 30 4.22 7.80 -2.60
CA ALA A 30 3.02 7.52 -3.40
C ALA A 30 3.07 6.16 -4.09
N SER A 31 4.26 5.62 -4.36
CA SER A 31 4.43 4.24 -4.83
C SER A 31 3.89 3.19 -3.86
N GLY A 32 3.73 3.51 -2.56
CA GLY A 32 3.00 2.67 -1.61
C GLY A 32 1.53 2.47 -1.98
N GLY A 33 0.93 3.45 -2.67
CA GLY A 33 -0.42 3.33 -3.22
C GLY A 33 -0.48 2.31 -4.36
N LEU A 34 0.59 2.15 -5.15
CA LEU A 34 0.64 1.13 -6.21
C LEU A 34 0.48 -0.28 -5.61
N ILE A 35 1.07 -0.55 -4.45
CA ILE A 35 0.95 -1.87 -3.79
C ILE A 35 -0.50 -2.15 -3.41
N PHE A 36 -1.18 -1.17 -2.81
CA PHE A 36 -2.58 -1.32 -2.44
C PHE A 36 -3.47 -1.55 -3.67
N GLY A 37 -3.30 -0.74 -4.72
CA GLY A 37 -4.03 -0.92 -5.97
C GLY A 37 -3.73 -2.27 -6.64
N TYR A 38 -2.47 -2.69 -6.61
CA TYR A 38 -2.04 -3.97 -7.17
C TYR A 38 -2.69 -5.15 -6.44
N ASP A 39 -2.72 -5.13 -5.11
CA ASP A 39 -3.34 -6.19 -4.31
C ASP A 39 -4.84 -6.33 -4.61
N VAL A 40 -5.56 -5.20 -4.68
CA VAL A 40 -6.99 -5.17 -5.02
C VAL A 40 -7.22 -5.75 -6.42
N GLY A 41 -6.43 -5.32 -7.42
CA GLY A 41 -6.55 -5.82 -8.80
C GLY A 41 -6.19 -7.30 -8.95
N VAL A 42 -5.13 -7.77 -8.29
CA VAL A 42 -4.71 -9.17 -8.30
C VAL A 42 -5.72 -10.07 -7.62
N SER A 43 -6.27 -9.63 -6.48
CA SER A 43 -7.29 -10.38 -5.75
C SER A 43 -8.54 -10.63 -6.59
N GLY A 44 -9.00 -9.61 -7.33
CA GLY A 44 -10.12 -9.78 -8.27
C GLY A 44 -9.80 -10.79 -9.37
N GLY A 45 -8.68 -10.62 -10.08
CA GLY A 45 -8.34 -11.49 -11.21
C GLY A 45 -8.02 -12.93 -10.83
N VAL A 46 -7.26 -13.15 -9.75
CA VAL A 46 -6.89 -14.50 -9.27
C VAL A 46 -8.13 -15.27 -8.80
N SER A 47 -9.09 -14.59 -8.16
CA SER A 47 -10.35 -15.22 -7.73
C SER A 47 -11.21 -15.68 -8.91
N SER A 48 -10.98 -15.16 -10.12
CA SER A 48 -11.67 -15.58 -11.35
C SER A 48 -10.89 -16.58 -12.21
N MET A 49 -9.68 -16.98 -11.82
CA MET A 49 -8.86 -17.93 -12.60
C MET A 49 -9.26 -19.38 -12.33
N ASP A 50 -9.59 -20.13 -13.39
CA ASP A 50 -9.91 -21.57 -13.35
C ASP A 50 -8.88 -22.43 -12.60
N PRO A 51 -7.55 -22.35 -12.87
CA PRO A 51 -6.57 -23.21 -12.19
C PRO A 51 -6.44 -22.90 -10.69
N PHE A 52 -6.72 -21.66 -10.28
CA PHE A 52 -6.71 -21.27 -8.87
C PHE A 52 -7.95 -21.83 -8.15
N LEU A 53 -9.13 -21.63 -8.72
CA LEU A 53 -10.39 -22.16 -8.18
C LEU A 53 -10.38 -23.69 -8.13
N LYS A 54 -9.88 -24.36 -9.17
CA LYS A 54 -9.81 -25.83 -9.20
C LYS A 54 -8.93 -26.40 -8.08
N LYS A 55 -7.87 -25.69 -7.67
CA LYS A 55 -6.91 -26.17 -6.66
C LYS A 55 -7.32 -25.84 -5.24
N PHE A 56 -7.83 -24.63 -4.98
CA PHE A 56 -8.12 -24.16 -3.63
C PHE A 56 -9.60 -24.14 -3.29
N PHE A 57 -10.50 -24.07 -4.28
CA PHE A 57 -11.94 -23.92 -4.10
C PHE A 57 -12.74 -24.79 -5.09
N PRO A 58 -12.59 -26.13 -5.07
CA PRO A 58 -13.21 -27.02 -6.05
C PRO A 58 -14.75 -26.93 -6.08
N GLY A 59 -15.39 -26.63 -4.95
CA GLY A 59 -16.84 -26.41 -4.87
C GLY A 59 -17.33 -25.16 -5.61
N VAL A 60 -16.53 -24.08 -5.61
CA VAL A 60 -16.81 -22.85 -6.36
C VAL A 60 -16.54 -23.06 -7.85
N TYR A 61 -15.47 -23.78 -8.19
CA TYR A 61 -15.15 -24.15 -9.57
C TYR A 61 -16.27 -24.97 -10.23
N ARG A 62 -16.85 -25.95 -9.51
CA ARG A 62 -17.97 -26.74 -10.02
C ARG A 62 -19.20 -25.86 -10.30
N LYS A 63 -19.62 -25.02 -9.35
CA LYS A 63 -20.72 -24.05 -9.54
C LYS A 63 -20.46 -23.07 -10.70
N MET A 64 -19.20 -22.66 -10.90
CA MET A 64 -18.83 -21.75 -11.98
C MET A 64 -19.02 -22.37 -13.37
N LYS A 65 -18.75 -23.67 -13.51
CA LYS A 65 -18.77 -24.40 -14.79
C LYS A 65 -20.13 -25.04 -15.10
N GLU A 66 -20.91 -25.37 -14.09
CA GLU A 66 -22.19 -26.05 -14.19
C GLU A 66 -23.35 -25.07 -14.46
N ASP A 67 -23.30 -23.84 -13.90
CA ASP A 67 -24.34 -22.82 -14.07
C ASP A 67 -23.85 -21.60 -14.87
N SER A 68 -24.03 -21.61 -16.20
CA SER A 68 -23.65 -20.46 -17.05
C SER A 68 -24.64 -19.29 -17.02
N ASN A 69 -25.86 -19.48 -16.51
CA ASN A 69 -26.96 -18.49 -16.54
C ASN A 69 -27.12 -17.66 -15.26
N VAL A 70 -26.33 -17.95 -14.22
CA VAL A 70 -26.44 -17.28 -12.92
C VAL A 70 -25.44 -16.12 -12.82
N SER A 71 -25.86 -14.99 -12.26
CA SER A 71 -25.02 -13.81 -12.03
C SER A 71 -23.74 -14.16 -11.26
N ASN A 72 -22.61 -13.53 -11.59
CA ASN A 72 -21.31 -13.76 -10.94
C ASN A 72 -21.38 -13.59 -9.40
N TYR A 73 -22.28 -12.73 -8.91
CA TYR A 73 -22.49 -12.53 -7.46
C TYR A 73 -22.99 -13.79 -6.74
N CYS A 74 -23.88 -14.58 -7.35
CA CYS A 74 -24.37 -15.84 -6.75
C CYS A 74 -23.36 -17.00 -6.90
N LYS A 75 -22.43 -16.92 -7.86
CA LYS A 75 -21.38 -17.94 -8.05
C LYS A 75 -20.31 -17.90 -6.96
N PHE A 76 -20.03 -16.70 -6.43
CA PHE A 76 -19.02 -16.47 -5.39
C PHE A 76 -19.58 -16.52 -3.96
N ASP A 77 -20.84 -16.95 -3.78
CA ASP A 77 -21.48 -17.13 -2.47
C ASP A 77 -20.94 -18.39 -1.75
N SER A 78 -19.66 -18.33 -1.35
CA SER A 78 -19.02 -19.34 -0.53
C SER A 78 -18.37 -18.67 0.67
N GLN A 79 -18.77 -19.10 1.85
CA GLN A 79 -18.25 -18.59 3.12
C GLN A 79 -16.72 -18.68 3.21
N LEU A 80 -16.11 -19.68 2.56
CA LEU A 80 -14.66 -19.86 2.53
C LEU A 80 -13.97 -18.83 1.65
N LEU A 81 -14.53 -18.53 0.47
CA LEU A 81 -13.99 -17.51 -0.42
C LEU A 81 -14.17 -16.11 0.17
N THR A 82 -15.34 -15.82 0.76
CA THR A 82 -15.61 -14.57 1.45
C THR A 82 -14.70 -14.39 2.67
N CYS A 83 -14.47 -15.46 3.46
CA CYS A 83 -13.52 -15.41 4.57
C CYS A 83 -12.09 -15.14 4.07
N PHE A 84 -11.70 -15.75 2.95
CA PHE A 84 -10.40 -15.52 2.32
C PHE A 84 -10.21 -14.06 1.88
N THR A 85 -11.14 -13.48 1.12
CA THR A 85 -11.04 -12.08 0.69
C THR A 85 -11.18 -11.10 1.85
N SER A 86 -12.05 -11.38 2.82
CA SER A 86 -12.28 -10.50 3.97
C SER A 86 -11.13 -10.51 4.98
N SER A 87 -10.40 -11.62 5.09
CA SER A 87 -9.27 -11.76 6.04
C SER A 87 -8.21 -10.67 5.88
N LEU A 88 -7.94 -10.27 4.64
CA LEU A 88 -7.00 -9.18 4.33
C LEU A 88 -7.49 -7.83 4.86
N TYR A 89 -8.77 -7.51 4.67
CA TYR A 89 -9.33 -6.23 5.13
C TYR A 89 -9.48 -6.19 6.65
N ILE A 90 -9.87 -7.30 7.27
CA ILE A 90 -9.96 -7.42 8.74
C ILE A 90 -8.57 -7.26 9.35
N ALA A 91 -7.55 -7.93 8.81
CA ALA A 91 -6.18 -7.75 9.24
C ALA A 91 -5.73 -6.30 9.04
N GLY A 92 -5.96 -5.72 7.86
CA GLY A 92 -5.64 -4.32 7.58
C GLY A 92 -6.29 -3.34 8.56
N LEU A 93 -7.54 -3.56 8.95
CA LEU A 93 -8.24 -2.75 9.94
C LEU A 93 -7.56 -2.84 11.31
N VAL A 94 -7.36 -4.06 11.82
CA VAL A 94 -6.75 -4.28 13.15
C VAL A 94 -5.33 -3.69 13.20
N PHE A 95 -4.53 -3.96 12.16
CA PHE A 95 -3.16 -3.47 12.10
C PHE A 95 -3.06 -1.97 11.79
N SER A 96 -4.10 -1.32 11.28
CA SER A 96 -4.11 0.15 11.13
C SER A 96 -4.12 0.85 12.50
N PHE A 97 -4.81 0.30 13.50
CA PHE A 97 -4.76 0.84 14.88
C PHE A 97 -3.39 0.64 15.52
N VAL A 98 -2.79 -0.54 15.29
CA VAL A 98 -1.41 -0.82 15.73
C VAL A 98 -0.43 0.13 15.04
N ALA A 99 -0.57 0.32 13.73
CA ALA A 99 0.23 1.23 12.94
C ALA A 99 0.13 2.67 13.46
N ALA A 100 -1.06 3.14 13.84
CA ALA A 100 -1.21 4.47 14.44
C ALA A 100 -0.38 4.64 15.72
N THR A 101 -0.35 3.61 16.57
CA THR A 101 0.43 3.62 17.81
C THR A 101 1.93 3.54 17.54
N VAL A 102 2.34 2.65 16.63
CA VAL A 102 3.75 2.46 16.22
C VAL A 102 4.28 3.72 15.55
N THR A 103 3.52 4.32 14.64
CA THR A 103 3.89 5.56 13.93
C THR A 103 4.04 6.74 14.89
N ARG A 104 3.24 6.80 15.95
CA ARG A 104 3.37 7.82 17.00
C ARG A 104 4.60 7.60 17.89
N LYS A 105 4.97 6.34 18.16
CA LYS A 105 6.04 5.98 19.11
C LYS A 105 7.43 5.81 18.48
N TYR A 106 7.51 5.37 17.22
CA TYR A 106 8.77 5.07 16.52
C TYR A 106 8.97 5.93 15.26
N GLY A 107 7.96 6.72 14.88
CA GLY A 107 8.00 7.56 13.70
C GLY A 107 7.44 6.90 12.43
N ARG A 108 7.35 7.70 11.37
CA ARG A 108 6.61 7.35 10.14
C ARG A 108 7.41 6.44 9.21
N LYS A 109 8.72 6.64 9.13
CA LYS A 109 9.64 5.86 8.29
C LYS A 109 9.70 4.37 8.68
N PRO A 110 9.94 3.99 9.96
CA PRO A 110 10.00 2.57 10.33
C PRO A 110 8.67 1.87 10.12
N SER A 111 7.52 2.53 10.32
CA SER A 111 6.21 1.95 10.01
C SER A 111 6.06 1.57 8.53
N ILE A 112 6.54 2.41 7.61
CA ILE A 112 6.52 2.12 6.17
C ILE A 112 7.45 0.93 5.84
N ILE A 113 8.64 0.86 6.46
CA ILE A 113 9.58 -0.25 6.25
C ILE A 113 8.99 -1.58 6.77
N ILE A 114 8.44 -1.59 7.98
CA ILE A 114 7.78 -2.77 8.56
C ILE A 114 6.61 -3.21 7.69
N GLY A 115 5.82 -2.26 7.18
CA GLY A 115 4.74 -2.53 6.24
C GLY A 115 5.21 -3.19 4.96
N GLY A 116 6.25 -2.64 4.32
CA GLY A 116 6.84 -3.20 3.10
C GLY A 116 7.46 -4.58 3.28
N LEU A 117 8.19 -4.82 4.38
CA LEU A 117 8.78 -6.12 4.70
C LEU A 117 7.70 -7.18 4.95
N SER A 118 6.68 -6.85 5.75
CA SER A 118 5.56 -7.75 6.02
C SER A 118 4.79 -8.11 4.75
N TYR A 119 4.61 -7.13 3.86
CA TYR A 119 3.97 -7.36 2.56
C TYR A 119 4.81 -8.27 1.65
N MET A 120 6.14 -8.10 1.63
CA MET A 120 7.05 -8.95 0.86
C MET A 120 7.00 -10.41 1.33
N ILE A 121 7.00 -10.63 2.65
CA ILE A 121 6.86 -11.97 3.24
C ILE A 121 5.49 -12.57 2.90
N GLY A 122 4.41 -11.77 2.99
CA GLY A 122 3.07 -12.20 2.60
C GLY A 122 2.97 -12.60 1.13
N ALA A 123 3.61 -11.84 0.23
CA ALA A 123 3.64 -12.14 -1.20
C ALA A 123 4.42 -13.42 -1.51
N ALA A 124 5.56 -13.64 -0.83
CA ALA A 124 6.35 -14.87 -0.98
C ALA A 124 5.59 -16.11 -0.52
N ILE A 125 4.93 -16.03 0.66
CA ILE A 125 4.11 -17.11 1.20
C ILE A 125 2.90 -17.38 0.31
N GLY A 126 2.24 -16.33 -0.20
CA GLY A 126 1.11 -16.44 -1.12
C GLY A 126 1.49 -17.09 -2.45
N GLY A 127 2.66 -16.73 -3.01
CA GLY A 127 3.18 -17.33 -4.25
C GLY A 127 3.62 -18.79 -4.09
N ALA A 128 4.16 -19.15 -2.93
CA ALA A 128 4.57 -20.51 -2.59
C ALA A 128 3.44 -21.40 -2.04
N ALA A 129 2.21 -20.88 -1.93
CA ALA A 129 1.11 -21.58 -1.27
C ALA A 129 0.80 -22.94 -1.90
N TYR A 130 0.78 -23.98 -1.06
CA TYR A 130 0.41 -25.35 -1.39
C TYR A 130 -0.95 -25.75 -0.82
N ASN A 131 -1.42 -25.06 0.22
CA ASN A 131 -2.69 -25.30 0.90
C ASN A 131 -3.46 -23.97 1.11
N VAL A 132 -4.78 -24.05 1.23
CA VAL A 132 -5.68 -22.89 1.44
C VAL A 132 -5.30 -22.13 2.71
N TYR A 133 -4.91 -22.82 3.78
CA TYR A 133 -4.49 -22.19 5.04
C TYR A 133 -3.25 -21.31 4.89
N VAL A 134 -2.25 -21.76 4.12
CA VAL A 134 -1.03 -20.99 3.84
C VAL A 134 -1.36 -19.76 3.00
N LEU A 135 -2.33 -19.89 2.08
CA LEU A 135 -2.81 -18.77 1.28
C LEU A 135 -3.54 -17.73 2.16
N ILE A 136 -4.38 -18.16 3.10
CA ILE A 136 -5.04 -17.27 4.07
C ILE A 136 -3.99 -16.58 4.97
N LEU A 137 -3.00 -17.31 5.47
CA LEU A 137 -1.88 -16.73 6.23
C LEU A 137 -1.13 -15.66 5.42
N GLY A 138 -0.83 -15.93 4.15
CA GLY A 138 -0.25 -14.96 3.23
C GLY A 138 -1.12 -13.70 3.11
N ARG A 139 -2.45 -13.85 3.00
CA ARG A 139 -3.39 -12.73 2.95
C ARG A 139 -3.44 -11.91 4.23
N VAL A 140 -3.38 -12.54 5.39
CA VAL A 140 -3.32 -11.84 6.67
C VAL A 140 -2.03 -11.02 6.75
N LEU A 141 -0.89 -11.57 6.33
CA LEU A 141 0.39 -10.85 6.29
C LEU A 141 0.41 -9.70 5.29
N LEU A 142 -0.18 -9.89 4.10
CA LEU A 142 -0.40 -8.80 3.14
C LEU A 142 -1.28 -7.70 3.77
N GLY A 143 -2.36 -8.08 4.45
CA GLY A 143 -3.24 -7.17 5.19
C GLY A 143 -2.52 -6.37 6.26
N VAL A 144 -1.61 -6.99 7.01
CA VAL A 144 -0.73 -6.29 7.96
C VAL A 144 0.06 -5.20 7.23
N GLY A 145 0.78 -5.58 6.17
CA GLY A 145 1.59 -4.64 5.39
C GLY A 145 0.79 -3.47 4.81
N LEU A 146 -0.41 -3.76 4.30
CA LEU A 146 -1.34 -2.75 3.78
C LEU A 146 -1.85 -1.81 4.89
N GLY A 147 -2.17 -2.32 6.08
CA GLY A 147 -2.60 -1.50 7.21
C GLY A 147 -1.53 -0.49 7.64
N PHE A 148 -0.28 -0.95 7.78
CA PHE A 148 0.84 -0.06 8.12
C PHE A 148 1.11 0.98 7.03
N THR A 149 1.13 0.56 5.77
CA THR A 149 1.46 1.46 4.65
C THR A 149 0.36 2.47 4.39
N ASN A 150 -0.91 2.04 4.39
CA ASN A 150 -2.05 2.91 4.09
C ASN A 150 -2.33 3.95 5.19
N GLN A 151 -1.95 3.65 6.44
CA GLN A 151 -2.02 4.61 7.53
C GLN A 151 -0.83 5.59 7.52
N SER A 152 0.38 5.08 7.21
CA SER A 152 1.62 5.86 7.34
C SER A 152 1.92 6.73 6.11
N VAL A 153 1.60 6.27 4.89
CA VAL A 153 1.95 6.96 3.64
C VAL A 153 1.16 8.26 3.43
N PRO A 154 -0.18 8.30 3.54
CA PRO A 154 -0.92 9.55 3.43
C PRO A 154 -0.55 10.54 4.53
N LEU A 155 -0.26 10.04 5.74
CA LEU A 155 0.22 10.87 6.85
C LEU A 155 1.59 11.47 6.55
N TYR A 156 2.52 10.68 6.02
CA TYR A 156 3.84 11.14 5.59
C TYR A 156 3.74 12.21 4.51
N LEU A 157 2.91 11.99 3.48
CA LEU A 157 2.66 12.95 2.41
C LEU A 157 2.05 14.25 2.96
N ALA A 158 1.12 14.13 3.89
CA ALA A 158 0.45 15.25 4.52
C ALA A 158 1.38 16.10 5.41
N GLU A 159 2.38 15.48 6.04
CA GLU A 159 3.39 16.16 6.86
C GLU A 159 4.52 16.79 6.03
N MET A 160 4.84 16.23 4.85
CA MET A 160 5.86 16.79 3.95
C MET A 160 5.32 17.80 2.93
N ALA A 161 4.02 17.76 2.62
CA ALA A 161 3.44 18.63 1.62
C ALA A 161 3.34 20.09 2.12
N PRO A 162 3.64 21.08 1.26
CA PRO A 162 3.33 22.48 1.56
C PRO A 162 1.81 22.65 1.74
N SER A 163 1.40 23.53 2.66
CA SER A 163 -0.02 23.77 2.99
C SER A 163 -0.91 24.02 1.76
N LYS A 164 -0.39 24.73 0.74
CA LYS A 164 -1.11 25.02 -0.52
C LYS A 164 -1.35 23.80 -1.43
N TYR A 165 -0.53 22.74 -1.36
CA TYR A 165 -0.58 21.60 -2.29
C TYR A 165 -0.88 20.26 -1.63
N ARG A 166 -1.23 20.25 -0.34
CA ARG A 166 -1.52 19.02 0.43
C ARG A 166 -2.57 18.13 -0.24
N GLY A 167 -3.61 18.74 -0.85
CA GLY A 167 -4.62 18.02 -1.62
C GLY A 167 -4.07 17.34 -2.89
N ALA A 168 -3.14 18.00 -3.61
CA ALA A 168 -2.55 17.46 -4.82
C ALA A 168 -1.70 16.21 -4.54
N PHE A 169 -0.95 16.18 -3.45
CA PHE A 169 -0.19 14.99 -3.04
C PHE A 169 -1.10 13.82 -2.63
N ASN A 170 -2.21 14.09 -1.96
CA ASN A 170 -3.19 13.06 -1.61
C ASN A 170 -3.87 12.48 -2.86
N ILE A 171 -4.23 13.32 -3.83
CA ILE A 171 -4.76 12.87 -5.12
C ILE A 171 -3.69 12.07 -5.88
N GLY A 172 -2.42 12.46 -5.82
CA GLY A 172 -1.31 11.72 -6.40
C GLY A 172 -1.21 10.28 -5.86
N PHE A 173 -1.38 10.08 -4.55
CA PHE A 173 -1.48 8.74 -3.96
C PHE A 173 -2.66 7.95 -4.54
N GLN A 174 -3.84 8.58 -4.67
CA GLN A 174 -5.02 7.92 -5.24
C GLN A 174 -4.84 7.55 -6.72
N ILE A 175 -4.16 8.39 -7.50
CA ILE A 175 -3.80 8.09 -8.89
C ILE A 175 -2.86 6.89 -8.95
N CYS A 176 -1.84 6.84 -8.09
CA CYS A 176 -0.95 5.68 -7.99
C CYS A 176 -1.71 4.39 -7.64
N VAL A 177 -2.68 4.46 -6.72
CA VAL A 177 -3.58 3.32 -6.44
C VAL A 177 -4.33 2.87 -7.70
N GLY A 178 -4.94 3.80 -8.42
CA GLY A 178 -5.66 3.49 -9.66
C GLY A 178 -4.75 2.88 -10.73
N THR A 179 -3.55 3.42 -10.93
CA THR A 179 -2.56 2.88 -11.87
C THR A 179 -2.12 1.46 -11.47
N GLY A 180 -1.94 1.20 -10.16
CA GLY A 180 -1.59 -0.13 -9.65
C GLY A 180 -2.67 -1.17 -9.93
N GLN A 181 -3.95 -0.77 -9.79
CA GLN A 181 -5.08 -1.63 -10.10
C GLN A 181 -5.15 -1.96 -11.60
N ILE A 182 -4.97 -0.97 -12.48
CA ILE A 182 -4.94 -1.19 -13.93
C ILE A 182 -3.79 -2.13 -14.31
N LEU A 183 -2.59 -1.90 -13.76
CA LEU A 183 -1.42 -2.73 -14.02
C LEU A 183 -1.66 -4.19 -13.59
N ALA A 184 -2.26 -4.40 -12.42
CA ALA A 184 -2.64 -5.73 -11.94
C ALA A 184 -3.66 -6.40 -12.87
N THR A 185 -4.66 -5.68 -13.37
CA THR A 185 -5.63 -6.22 -14.33
C THR A 185 -4.95 -6.63 -15.65
N VAL A 186 -4.01 -5.85 -16.16
CA VAL A 186 -3.25 -6.18 -17.37
C VAL A 186 -2.38 -7.43 -17.16
N ILE A 187 -1.70 -7.54 -16.01
CA ILE A 187 -0.90 -8.72 -15.66
C ILE A 187 -1.79 -9.96 -15.52
N ASN A 188 -2.97 -9.81 -14.91
CA ASN A 188 -3.95 -10.89 -14.81
C ASN A 188 -4.44 -11.36 -16.19
N TYR A 189 -4.73 -10.41 -17.09
CA TYR A 189 -5.11 -10.75 -18.46
C TYR A 189 -4.01 -11.55 -19.19
N GLY A 190 -2.74 -11.15 -19.01
CA GLY A 190 -1.59 -11.88 -19.56
C GLY A 190 -1.40 -13.27 -18.95
N THR A 191 -1.54 -13.40 -17.63
CA THR A 191 -1.33 -14.66 -16.90
C THR A 191 -2.44 -15.68 -17.10
N VAL A 192 -3.68 -15.25 -17.39
CA VAL A 192 -4.77 -16.14 -17.83
C VAL A 192 -4.41 -16.86 -19.15
N ARG A 193 -3.66 -16.21 -20.04
CA ARG A 193 -3.25 -16.78 -21.33
C ARG A 193 -2.12 -17.81 -21.23
N ILE A 194 -1.48 -17.95 -20.08
CA ILE A 194 -0.39 -18.91 -19.85
C ILE A 194 -0.96 -20.32 -19.72
N ARG A 195 -0.72 -21.17 -20.72
CA ARG A 195 -1.20 -22.56 -20.83
C ARG A 195 -0.66 -23.55 -19.78
N GLY A 196 0.05 -23.09 -18.74
CA GLY A 196 0.61 -23.94 -17.70
C GLY A 196 -0.25 -24.11 -16.44
N GLY A 197 -1.23 -23.24 -16.18
CA GLY A 197 -1.96 -23.25 -14.89
C GLY A 197 -1.17 -22.69 -13.69
N TRP A 198 0.04 -22.16 -13.93
CA TRP A 198 0.89 -21.47 -12.93
C TRP A 198 0.66 -19.95 -12.90
N GLY A 199 -0.22 -19.42 -13.75
CA GLY A 199 -0.44 -17.97 -13.91
C GLY A 199 -0.81 -17.27 -12.61
N TRP A 200 -1.62 -17.91 -11.75
CA TRP A 200 -2.00 -17.33 -10.44
C TRP A 200 -0.82 -17.14 -9.49
N ARG A 201 0.19 -18.03 -9.52
CA ARG A 201 1.40 -17.88 -8.71
C ARG A 201 2.22 -16.69 -9.17
N ILE A 202 2.31 -16.49 -10.48
CA ILE A 202 3.03 -15.37 -11.08
C ILE A 202 2.34 -14.05 -10.72
N SER A 203 1.01 -13.96 -10.83
CA SER A 203 0.27 -12.75 -10.44
C SER A 203 0.46 -12.38 -8.97
N ILE A 204 0.45 -13.35 -8.07
CA ILE A 204 0.68 -13.12 -6.63
C ILE A 204 2.15 -12.79 -6.36
N ALA A 205 3.09 -13.51 -6.93
CA ALA A 205 4.53 -13.28 -6.73
C ALA A 205 4.98 -11.91 -7.27
N MET A 206 4.37 -11.45 -8.38
CA MET A 206 4.60 -10.12 -8.94
C MET A 206 4.18 -8.99 -7.98
N ALA A 207 3.34 -9.25 -6.97
CA ALA A 207 3.06 -8.29 -5.89
C ALA A 207 4.32 -7.98 -5.04
N GLY A 208 5.30 -8.89 -5.03
CA GLY A 208 6.57 -8.68 -4.35
C GLY A 208 7.44 -7.59 -4.99
N VAL A 209 7.27 -7.32 -6.29
CA VAL A 209 8.04 -6.29 -7.03
C VAL A 209 7.73 -4.87 -6.52
N PRO A 210 6.47 -4.40 -6.50
CA PRO A 210 6.17 -3.08 -5.94
C PRO A 210 6.46 -3.03 -4.43
N ALA A 211 6.34 -4.14 -3.71
CA ALA A 211 6.70 -4.22 -2.29
C ALA A 211 8.20 -4.01 -2.05
N ALA A 212 9.06 -4.64 -2.86
CA ALA A 212 10.50 -4.44 -2.81
C ALA A 212 10.87 -3.00 -3.18
N LEU A 213 10.21 -2.41 -4.19
CA LEU A 213 10.40 -1.02 -4.56
C LEU A 213 10.06 -0.07 -3.40
N LEU A 214 8.95 -0.31 -2.70
CA LEU A 214 8.58 0.47 -1.52
C LEU A 214 9.57 0.26 -0.37
N ALA A 215 9.95 -0.99 -0.07
CA ALA A 215 10.87 -1.28 1.03
C ALA A 215 12.23 -0.61 0.81
N LEU A 216 12.78 -0.72 -0.41
CA LEU A 216 14.02 -0.05 -0.81
C LEU A 216 13.86 1.47 -0.82
N GLY A 217 12.75 1.97 -1.35
CA GLY A 217 12.46 3.40 -1.36
C GLY A 217 12.37 3.96 0.06
N ALA A 218 11.67 3.26 0.96
CA ALA A 218 11.49 3.66 2.35
C ALA A 218 12.83 3.81 3.09
N LEU A 219 13.88 3.05 2.73
CA LEU A 219 15.22 3.23 3.31
C LEU A 219 15.82 4.61 2.96
N PHE A 220 15.57 5.11 1.76
CA PHE A 220 16.06 6.40 1.28
C PHE A 220 15.16 7.59 1.66
N LEU A 221 13.95 7.36 2.18
CA LEU A 221 13.07 8.44 2.62
C LEU A 221 13.66 9.15 3.85
N PRO A 222 13.66 10.49 3.88
CA PRO A 222 13.97 11.26 5.09
C PRO A 222 12.84 11.08 6.12
N GLU A 223 13.14 11.23 7.41
CA GLU A 223 12.09 11.25 8.44
C GLU A 223 11.30 12.56 8.38
N THR A 224 10.01 12.52 8.76
CA THR A 224 9.18 13.73 8.78
C THR A 224 9.61 14.68 9.90
N PRO A 225 9.61 16.01 9.66
CA PRO A 225 10.01 16.99 10.65
C PRO A 225 9.14 16.94 11.90
N ASN A 226 7.84 16.62 11.77
CA ASN A 226 6.95 16.40 12.92
C ASN A 226 7.33 15.16 13.75
N SER A 227 7.85 14.11 13.12
CA SER A 227 8.36 12.94 13.84
C SER A 227 9.61 13.28 14.63
N LEU A 228 10.51 14.07 14.04
CA LEU A 228 11.75 14.52 14.68
C LEU A 228 11.49 15.48 15.85
N ILE A 229 10.44 16.31 15.77
CA ILE A 229 10.04 17.23 16.85
C ILE A 229 9.36 16.48 18.01
N GLN A 230 8.55 15.44 17.72
CA GLN A 230 7.91 14.61 18.75
C GLN A 230 8.89 13.69 19.50
N HIS A 231 9.97 13.26 18.85
CA HIS A 231 11.06 12.47 19.45
C HIS A 231 12.13 13.35 20.11
N SER A 232 11.70 14.23 21.01
CA SER A 232 12.56 15.16 21.75
C SER A 232 13.56 14.43 22.65
N ASP A 233 14.68 14.02 22.05
CA ASP A 233 15.99 13.83 22.68
C ASP A 233 17.15 14.06 21.68
N ASP A 234 16.86 14.16 20.37
CA ASP A 234 17.87 14.32 19.32
C ASP A 234 17.69 15.66 18.57
N GLN A 235 17.57 16.76 19.33
CA GLN A 235 17.48 18.14 18.81
C GLN A 235 18.62 18.48 17.83
N GLU A 236 19.78 17.82 17.97
CA GLU A 236 20.90 17.96 17.02
C GLU A 236 20.64 17.28 15.68
N LYS A 237 20.09 16.06 15.62
CA LYS A 237 19.73 15.42 14.34
C LYS A 237 18.58 16.13 13.64
N ALA A 238 17.59 16.60 14.40
CA ALA A 238 16.51 17.44 13.89
C ALA A 238 17.07 18.73 13.28
N LYS A 239 17.96 19.44 14.00
CA LYS A 239 18.68 20.61 13.48
C LYS A 239 19.61 20.28 12.32
N LYS A 240 20.22 19.09 12.25
CA LYS A 240 21.14 18.70 11.16
C LYS A 240 20.40 18.32 9.89
N ASN A 241 19.26 17.63 9.99
CA ASN A 241 18.38 17.35 8.85
C ASN A 241 17.63 18.60 8.40
N TRP A 242 17.20 19.45 9.33
CA TRP A 242 16.67 20.79 9.05
C TRP A 242 17.73 21.67 8.39
N LYS A 243 18.95 21.80 8.94
CA LYS A 243 20.06 22.52 8.31
C LYS A 243 20.48 21.90 6.99
N ARG A 244 20.33 20.59 6.78
CA ARG A 244 20.62 19.94 5.48
C ARG A 244 19.54 20.25 4.46
N SER A 245 18.25 20.27 4.84
CA SER A 245 17.18 20.74 3.96
C SER A 245 17.27 22.26 3.74
N GLU A 246 17.64 23.05 4.74
CA GLU A 246 17.82 24.50 4.70
C GLU A 246 19.07 24.90 3.89
N ALA A 247 20.19 24.19 4.04
CA ALA A 247 21.40 24.38 3.23
C ALA A 247 21.19 23.95 1.78
N LEU A 248 20.40 22.90 1.52
CA LEU A 248 19.98 22.54 0.16
C LEU A 248 18.99 23.57 -0.42
N MET A 249 18.18 24.22 0.42
CA MET A 249 17.33 25.34 0.03
C MET A 249 18.11 26.64 -0.20
N MET A 250 19.21 26.87 0.53
CA MET A 250 20.06 28.07 0.43
C MET A 250 21.22 27.95 -0.59
N SER A 251 21.69 26.74 -0.90
CA SER A 251 22.76 26.49 -1.90
C SER A 251 22.31 26.75 -3.35
N ARG A 252 21.04 27.11 -3.58
CA ARG A 252 20.52 27.64 -4.85
C ARG A 252 20.18 29.14 -4.78
N ARG A 253 20.72 29.85 -3.78
CA ARG A 253 20.60 31.31 -3.64
C ARG A 253 21.81 32.07 -4.19
N ASN A 254 22.79 31.38 -4.77
CA ASN A 254 23.84 31.93 -5.64
C ASN A 254 23.74 31.28 -7.01
#